data_AF-A0A2G2W1L7-F1
#
_entry.id   AF-A0A2G2W1L7-F1
#
_cell.length_a   1.000
_cell.length_b   1.000
_cell.length_c   1.000
_cell.angle_alpha   90.00
_cell.angle_beta   90.00
_cell.angle_gamma   90.00
#
_symmetry.space_group_name_H-M   'P 1'
#
loop_
_entity.id
_entity.type
_entity.pdbx_description
1 polymer ?
#
loop_
_entity_poly.entity_id
_entity_poly.type
_entity_poly.pdbx_seq_one_letter_code
_entity_poly.pdbx_strand_id
1 'polypeptide(L)'
;MATEAPPPVDTTEVPPFTAAETAVKQPHKLERKWTFWFDNQSKPKQGAAWGSSLKKAYTFDTVEEFWSLYDQIFKPSKLTVNADFHLFKAGIEPKWEDPECANGGKWTVTSSRKANLETMWLETLMALVGEQFDDSEDICGVVASVRRSQDKLSLWTKTATNEAAQMGIGRKWKEIIDTEKISYSFHDDSKRERSAKSRYTV
;
A
#
# COMPACT_ATOMS: atom_id res chain seq x y z
N MET A 1 -43.23 57.95 33.57
CA MET A 1 -42.17 57.19 32.89
C MET A 1 -41.11 56.83 33.93
N ALA A 2 -41.08 55.57 34.37
CA ALA A 2 -40.02 54.91 35.13
C ALA A 2 -40.45 53.43 35.28
N THR A 3 -40.07 52.59 34.31
CA THR A 3 -39.09 51.50 34.45
C THR A 3 -39.59 50.33 35.28
N GLU A 4 -40.08 49.33 34.56
CA GLU A 4 -40.43 47.97 34.96
C GLU A 4 -39.18 47.24 35.48
N ALA A 5 -39.30 46.61 36.66
CA ALA A 5 -38.25 45.78 37.23
C ALA A 5 -38.31 44.36 36.64
N PRO A 6 -37.18 43.74 36.25
CA PRO A 6 -37.19 42.39 35.71
C PRO A 6 -37.49 41.34 36.80
N PRO A 7 -38.16 40.23 36.46
CA PRO A 7 -38.47 39.14 37.40
C PRO A 7 -37.22 38.35 37.82
N PRO A 8 -37.27 37.63 38.96
CA PRO A 8 -36.12 36.90 39.49
C PRO A 8 -35.73 35.74 38.58
N VAL A 9 -34.42 35.59 38.36
CA VAL A 9 -33.79 34.52 37.57
C VAL A 9 -33.91 33.20 38.32
N ASP A 10 -34.62 32.25 37.72
CA ASP A 10 -34.78 30.88 38.18
C ASP A 10 -33.41 30.16 38.18
N THR A 11 -33.00 29.67 39.34
CA THR A 11 -31.73 28.98 39.56
C THR A 11 -31.91 27.53 39.15
N THR A 12 -31.76 27.25 37.86
CA THR A 12 -31.73 25.86 37.37
C THR A 12 -30.37 25.24 37.70
N GLU A 13 -30.40 24.28 38.63
CA GLU A 13 -29.32 23.35 38.97
C GLU A 13 -28.68 22.76 37.71
N VAL A 14 -27.35 22.89 37.61
CA VAL A 14 -26.55 22.20 36.60
C VAL A 14 -26.40 20.74 37.06
N PRO A 15 -26.87 19.74 36.30
CA PRO A 15 -26.67 18.34 36.68
C PRO A 15 -25.18 17.98 36.61
N PRO A 16 -24.70 17.07 37.48
CA PRO A 16 -23.28 16.77 37.62
C PRO A 16 -22.72 16.15 36.33
N PHE A 17 -21.57 16.66 35.92
CA PHE A 17 -20.76 16.16 34.82
C PHE A 17 -20.41 14.69 35.06
N THR A 18 -21.16 13.77 34.43
CA THR A 18 -20.79 12.35 34.40
C THR A 18 -19.45 12.23 33.69
N ALA A 19 -18.43 11.82 34.44
CA ALA A 19 -17.14 11.41 33.91
C ALA A 19 -17.38 10.34 32.84
N ALA A 20 -17.11 10.68 31.58
CA ALA A 20 -17.13 9.70 30.51
C ALA A 20 -16.08 8.64 30.82
N GLU A 21 -16.53 7.40 31.06
CA GLU A 21 -15.68 6.24 31.09
C GLU A 21 -14.83 6.24 29.81
N THR A 22 -13.51 6.32 29.96
CA THR A 22 -12.58 6.10 28.86
C THR A 22 -12.68 4.64 28.43
N ALA A 23 -13.64 4.35 27.56
CA ALA A 23 -13.73 3.08 26.87
C ALA A 23 -12.40 2.83 26.14
N VAL A 24 -11.72 1.76 26.52
CA VAL A 24 -10.50 1.30 25.84
C VAL A 24 -10.92 0.92 24.41
N LYS A 25 -10.63 1.80 23.44
CA LYS A 25 -10.92 1.54 22.03
C LYS A 25 -10.10 0.33 21.60
N GLN A 26 -10.76 -0.80 21.33
CA GLN A 26 -10.09 -1.97 20.76
C GLN A 26 -9.64 -1.63 19.33
N PRO A 27 -8.42 -2.01 18.94
CA PRO A 27 -7.92 -1.71 17.60
C PRO A 27 -8.66 -2.54 16.54
N HIS A 28 -8.81 -1.98 15.35
CA HIS A 28 -9.50 -2.65 14.24
C HIS A 28 -8.54 -3.63 13.56
N LYS A 29 -8.81 -4.93 13.71
CA LYS A 29 -8.02 -5.99 13.11
C LYS A 29 -8.20 -6.04 11.60
N LEU A 30 -7.09 -6.22 10.89
CA LEU A 30 -7.07 -6.51 9.47
C LEU A 30 -7.30 -8.01 9.24
N GLU A 31 -7.87 -8.34 8.09
CA GLU A 31 -8.07 -9.74 7.67
C GLU A 31 -6.73 -10.48 7.53
N ARG A 32 -5.70 -9.78 7.05
CA ARG A 32 -4.34 -10.32 6.85
C ARG A 32 -3.30 -9.44 7.52
N LYS A 33 -2.20 -10.08 7.92
CA LYS A 33 -1.00 -9.38 8.39
C LYS A 33 -0.20 -8.93 7.19
N TRP A 34 0.35 -7.73 7.26
CA TRP A 34 1.16 -7.17 6.20
C TRP A 34 2.53 -6.76 6.72
N THR A 35 3.54 -6.85 5.86
CA THR A 35 4.92 -6.52 6.18
C THR A 35 5.44 -5.49 5.20
N PHE A 36 5.95 -4.38 5.74
CA PHE A 36 6.68 -3.40 4.99
C PHE A 36 8.15 -3.79 4.86
N TRP A 37 8.70 -3.53 3.67
CA TRP A 37 10.11 -3.69 3.36
C TRP A 37 10.66 -2.47 2.63
N PHE A 38 11.95 -2.26 2.76
CA PHE A 38 12.66 -1.16 2.10
C PHE A 38 13.96 -1.66 1.47
N ASP A 39 14.24 -1.21 0.26
CA ASP A 39 15.48 -1.49 -0.45
C ASP A 39 16.08 -0.18 -0.99
N ASN A 40 17.34 0.08 -0.66
CA ASN A 40 18.08 1.23 -1.17
C ASN A 40 19.14 0.78 -2.17
N GLN A 41 18.85 0.95 -3.46
CA GLN A 41 19.71 0.54 -4.57
C GLN A 41 20.71 1.63 -4.99
N SER A 42 20.82 2.73 -4.23
CA SER A 42 21.76 3.83 -4.55
C SER A 42 23.24 3.48 -4.36
N LYS A 43 23.55 2.45 -3.57
CA LYS A 43 24.92 1.96 -3.33
C LYS A 43 24.97 0.44 -3.43
N PRO A 44 24.83 -0.14 -4.63
CA PRO A 44 24.96 -1.58 -4.78
C PRO A 44 26.39 -1.97 -4.35
N LYS A 45 26.51 -2.82 -3.32
CA LYS A 45 27.80 -3.41 -2.98
C LYS A 45 28.28 -4.22 -4.18
N GLN A 46 29.50 -3.96 -4.64
CA GLN A 46 30.06 -4.63 -5.81
C GLN A 46 30.07 -6.14 -5.59
N GLY A 47 29.41 -6.91 -6.47
CA GLY A 47 29.27 -8.37 -6.36
C GLY A 47 28.18 -8.87 -5.40
N ALA A 48 27.35 -7.99 -4.83
CA ALA A 48 26.25 -8.43 -3.96
C ALA A 48 25.07 -8.98 -4.76
N ALA A 49 24.48 -10.07 -4.27
CA ALA A 49 23.25 -10.62 -4.82
C ALA A 49 22.11 -9.59 -4.77
N TRP A 50 21.21 -9.62 -5.76
CA TRP A 50 19.99 -8.81 -5.78
C TRP A 50 19.17 -9.08 -4.50
N GLY A 51 18.62 -8.03 -3.89
CA GLY A 51 17.91 -8.14 -2.61
C GLY A 51 18.78 -8.20 -1.35
N SER A 52 20.12 -8.10 -1.46
CA SER A 52 21.01 -8.01 -0.28
C SER A 52 20.85 -6.73 0.55
N SER A 53 20.28 -5.67 -0.04
CA SER A 53 19.93 -4.40 0.61
C SER A 53 18.47 -4.32 1.05
N LEU A 54 17.66 -5.35 0.76
CA LEU A 54 16.27 -5.44 1.20
C LEU A 54 16.21 -5.67 2.71
N LYS A 55 15.50 -4.79 3.41
CA LYS A 55 15.31 -4.85 4.85
C LYS A 55 13.84 -4.92 5.19
N LYS A 56 13.49 -5.87 6.07
CA LYS A 56 12.19 -5.90 6.73
C LYS A 56 12.09 -4.69 7.66
N ALA A 57 11.03 -3.89 7.51
CA ALA A 57 10.80 -2.71 8.34
C ALA A 57 9.88 -3.05 9.52
N TYR A 58 8.62 -3.39 9.25
CA TYR A 58 7.62 -3.67 10.29
C TYR A 58 6.52 -4.59 9.78
N THR A 59 5.96 -5.42 10.65
CA THR A 59 4.78 -6.26 10.38
C THR A 59 3.64 -5.80 11.25
N PHE A 60 2.47 -5.50 10.67
CA PHE A 60 1.29 -5.01 11.38
C PHE A 60 0.05 -5.86 11.06
N ASP A 61 -0.95 -5.80 11.93
CA ASP A 61 -2.21 -6.51 11.77
C ASP A 61 -3.45 -5.70 12.19
N THR A 62 -3.29 -4.38 12.37
CA THR A 62 -4.39 -3.45 12.70
C THR A 62 -4.39 -2.20 11.81
N VAL A 63 -5.56 -1.58 11.68
CA VAL A 63 -5.74 -0.31 10.95
C VAL A 63 -4.99 0.84 11.65
N GLU A 64 -4.96 0.85 12.98
CA GLU A 64 -4.27 1.87 13.76
C GLU A 64 -2.75 1.79 13.58
N GLU A 65 -2.18 0.59 13.58
CA GLU A 65 -0.75 0.41 13.25
C GLU A 65 -0.47 0.84 11.82
N PHE A 66 -1.33 0.48 10.85
CA PHE A 66 -1.20 0.90 9.46
C PHE A 66 -1.08 2.42 9.33
N TRP A 67 -1.99 3.19 9.93
CA TRP A 67 -1.96 4.66 9.84
C TRP A 67 -0.81 5.28 10.65
N SER A 68 -0.52 4.74 11.84
CA SER A 68 0.62 5.19 12.67
C SER A 68 1.94 5.02 11.93
N LEU A 69 2.07 3.92 11.21
CA LEU A 69 3.18 3.64 10.32
C LEU A 69 3.16 4.65 9.17
N TYR A 70 2.07 4.71 8.39
CA TYR A 70 1.94 5.49 7.15
C TYR A 70 2.46 6.94 7.28
N ASP A 71 2.00 7.65 8.33
CA ASP A 71 2.35 9.05 8.57
C ASP A 71 3.84 9.28 8.85
N GLN A 72 4.49 8.32 9.52
CA GLN A 72 5.88 8.47 9.97
C GLN A 72 6.90 8.09 8.90
N ILE A 73 6.59 7.10 8.05
CA ILE A 73 7.61 6.43 7.23
C ILE A 73 7.26 6.37 5.73
N PHE A 74 5.99 6.47 5.30
CA PHE A 74 5.54 5.90 4.02
C PHE A 74 5.07 6.91 2.98
N LYS A 75 5.81 8.01 2.80
CA LYS A 75 5.59 8.91 1.65
C LYS A 75 6.64 8.63 0.57
N PRO A 76 6.29 8.01 -0.58
CA PRO A 76 7.23 7.74 -1.66
C PRO A 76 8.02 8.98 -2.12
N SER A 77 7.43 10.17 -2.00
CA SER A 77 8.08 11.45 -2.28
C SER A 77 9.33 11.74 -1.43
N LYS A 78 9.43 11.15 -0.23
CA LYS A 78 10.58 11.26 0.67
C LYS A 78 11.67 10.23 0.37
N LEU A 79 11.42 9.26 -0.50
CA LEU A 79 12.39 8.21 -0.79
C LEU A 79 13.52 8.77 -1.67
N THR A 80 14.73 8.29 -1.40
CA THR A 80 15.89 8.59 -2.23
C THR A 80 15.71 7.98 -3.62
N VAL A 81 16.22 8.65 -4.65
CA VAL A 81 16.24 8.09 -6.01
C VAL A 81 16.93 6.72 -6.01
N ASN A 82 16.36 5.76 -6.73
CA ASN A 82 16.75 4.35 -6.73
C ASN A 82 16.47 3.62 -5.40
N ALA A 83 15.39 3.98 -4.72
CA ALA A 83 14.85 3.19 -3.63
C ALA A 83 13.57 2.48 -4.07
N ASP A 84 13.36 1.30 -3.51
CA ASP A 84 12.14 0.52 -3.63
C ASP A 84 11.50 0.36 -2.24
N PHE A 85 10.17 0.45 -2.24
CA PHE A 85 9.36 0.34 -1.05
C PHE A 85 8.28 -0.71 -1.29
N HIS A 86 8.09 -1.61 -0.33
CA HIS A 86 7.28 -2.80 -0.53
C HIS A 86 6.28 -2.98 0.60
N LEU A 87 5.04 -3.35 0.29
CA LEU A 87 4.07 -3.90 1.24
C LEU A 87 3.65 -5.28 0.75
N PHE A 88 3.97 -6.34 1.49
CA PHE A 88 3.67 -7.72 1.12
C PHE A 88 2.93 -8.42 2.25
N LYS A 89 2.11 -9.42 1.91
CA LYS A 89 1.48 -10.29 2.92
C LYS A 89 2.57 -10.88 3.81
N ALA A 90 2.31 -10.96 5.11
CA ALA A 90 3.29 -11.49 6.06
C ALA A 90 3.65 -12.94 5.71
N GLY A 91 4.95 -13.23 5.72
CA GLY A 91 5.49 -14.53 5.30
C GLY A 91 5.95 -14.60 3.85
N ILE A 92 5.60 -13.60 3.02
CA ILE A 92 6.07 -13.48 1.64
C ILE A 92 7.19 -12.42 1.59
N GLU A 93 8.36 -12.81 1.12
CA GLU A 93 9.43 -11.86 0.82
C GLU A 93 9.22 -11.25 -0.58
N PRO A 94 9.48 -9.94 -0.79
CA PRO A 94 9.35 -9.29 -2.09
C PRO A 94 10.52 -9.66 -3.01
N LYS A 95 10.66 -10.96 -3.27
CA LYS A 95 11.72 -11.60 -4.04
C LYS A 95 11.09 -12.56 -5.03
N TRP A 96 11.69 -12.67 -6.21
CA TRP A 96 11.18 -13.60 -7.23
C TRP A 96 11.52 -15.06 -6.88
N GLU A 97 12.45 -15.28 -5.95
CA GLU A 97 12.81 -16.56 -5.37
C GLU A 97 11.81 -17.05 -4.32
N ASP A 98 10.93 -16.17 -3.82
CA ASP A 98 9.87 -16.58 -2.90
C ASP A 98 8.90 -17.53 -3.61
N PRO A 99 8.68 -18.77 -3.10
CA PRO A 99 7.86 -19.77 -3.77
C PRO A 99 6.44 -19.31 -4.09
N GLU A 100 5.86 -18.43 -3.26
CA GLU A 100 4.47 -17.98 -3.42
C GLU A 100 4.30 -17.11 -4.67
N CYS A 101 5.32 -16.34 -5.06
CA CYS A 101 5.23 -15.39 -6.17
C CYS A 101 6.14 -15.78 -7.35
N ALA A 102 6.88 -16.90 -7.26
CA ALA A 102 7.83 -17.33 -8.29
C ALA A 102 7.18 -17.60 -9.65
N ASN A 103 6.01 -18.24 -9.65
CA ASN A 103 5.20 -18.52 -10.85
C ASN A 103 4.23 -17.37 -11.22
N GLY A 104 4.43 -16.25 -10.55
CA GLY A 104 3.59 -15.08 -10.62
C GLY A 104 4.04 -14.07 -11.66
N GLY A 105 3.47 -12.89 -11.49
CA GLY A 105 3.75 -11.75 -12.34
C GLY A 105 3.35 -10.47 -11.62
N LYS A 106 3.39 -9.37 -12.37
CA LYS A 106 3.06 -8.06 -11.83
C LYS A 106 2.33 -7.19 -12.84
N TRP A 107 1.28 -6.54 -12.36
CA TRP A 107 0.71 -5.35 -12.99
C TRP A 107 1.62 -4.17 -12.71
N THR A 108 1.87 -3.32 -13.70
CA THR A 108 2.75 -2.15 -13.57
C THR A 108 2.12 -0.92 -14.21
N VAL A 109 2.21 0.19 -13.49
CA VAL A 109 1.95 1.54 -14.00
C VAL A 109 3.22 2.38 -13.82
N THR A 110 3.47 3.28 -14.78
CA THR A 110 4.59 4.24 -14.73
C THR A 110 4.04 5.64 -14.52
N SER A 111 4.63 6.40 -13.61
CA SER A 111 4.32 7.81 -13.43
C SER A 111 5.55 8.68 -13.65
N SER A 112 5.39 9.77 -14.41
CA SER A 112 6.39 10.84 -14.54
C SER A 112 6.24 11.92 -13.46
N ARG A 113 5.15 11.89 -12.68
CA ARG A 113 4.85 12.87 -11.63
C ARG A 113 4.89 12.20 -10.26
N LYS A 114 5.75 12.71 -9.37
CA LYS A 114 5.91 12.17 -8.01
C LYS A 114 4.63 12.23 -7.17
N ALA A 115 3.85 13.30 -7.29
CA ALA A 115 2.58 13.45 -6.57
C ALA A 115 1.61 12.31 -6.91
N ASN A 116 1.53 11.91 -8.18
CA ASN A 116 0.69 10.79 -8.60
C ASN A 116 1.14 9.47 -7.97
N LEU A 117 2.46 9.23 -7.83
CA LEU A 117 2.95 8.01 -7.19
C LEU A 117 2.51 7.91 -5.73
N GLU A 118 2.56 9.02 -4.99
CA GLU A 118 2.14 9.04 -3.58
C GLU A 118 0.65 8.72 -3.43
N THR A 119 -0.21 9.31 -4.27
CA THR A 119 -1.65 9.00 -4.30
C THR A 119 -1.92 7.54 -4.66
N MET A 120 -1.39 7.07 -5.79
CA MET A 120 -1.61 5.68 -6.25
C MET A 120 -1.07 4.66 -5.23
N TRP A 121 0.04 4.98 -4.57
CA TRP A 121 0.59 4.15 -3.50
C TRP A 121 -0.39 4.04 -2.35
N LEU A 122 -0.84 5.16 -1.77
CA LEU A 122 -1.79 5.14 -0.66
C LEU A 122 -3.10 4.43 -1.01
N GLU A 123 -3.68 4.73 -2.16
CA GLU A 123 -4.91 4.08 -2.65
C GLU A 123 -4.72 2.58 -2.79
N THR A 124 -3.56 2.14 -3.32
CA THR A 124 -3.24 0.72 -3.40
C THR A 124 -3.10 0.11 -2.01
N LEU A 125 -2.40 0.75 -1.07
CA LEU A 125 -2.26 0.23 0.30
C LEU A 125 -3.62 0.08 0.99
N MET A 126 -4.48 1.09 0.89
CA MET A 126 -5.82 1.04 1.45
C MET A 126 -6.67 -0.07 0.83
N ALA A 127 -6.59 -0.26 -0.49
CA ALA A 127 -7.29 -1.33 -1.18
C ALA A 127 -6.81 -2.72 -0.76
N LEU A 128 -5.51 -2.89 -0.51
CA LEU A 128 -4.91 -4.14 -0.04
C LEU A 128 -5.35 -4.46 1.39
N VAL A 129 -5.12 -3.55 2.33
CA VAL A 129 -5.46 -3.80 3.75
C VAL A 129 -6.98 -3.84 3.98
N GLY A 130 -7.75 -3.19 3.11
CA GLY A 130 -9.21 -3.21 3.10
C GLY A 130 -9.84 -4.32 2.26
N GLU A 131 -9.04 -5.23 1.69
CA GLU A 131 -9.52 -6.42 0.96
C GLU A 131 -10.51 -6.10 -0.17
N GLN A 132 -10.21 -5.07 -0.97
CA GLN A 132 -11.12 -4.58 -2.03
C GLN A 132 -11.06 -5.37 -3.34
N PHE A 133 -10.22 -6.41 -3.42
CA PHE A 133 -10.05 -7.26 -4.60
C PHE A 133 -10.80 -8.57 -4.41
N ASP A 134 -11.57 -8.99 -5.41
CA ASP A 134 -12.27 -10.28 -5.36
C ASP A 134 -11.28 -11.47 -5.27
N ASP A 135 -10.18 -11.38 -6.03
CA ASP A 135 -9.09 -12.36 -6.03
C ASP A 135 -7.97 -11.97 -5.06
N SER A 136 -8.28 -11.43 -3.88
CA SER A 136 -7.26 -10.93 -2.95
C SER A 136 -6.24 -11.99 -2.52
N GLU A 137 -6.61 -13.27 -2.53
CA GLU A 137 -5.69 -14.39 -2.26
C GLU A 137 -4.54 -14.50 -3.26
N ASP A 138 -4.80 -14.18 -4.53
CA ASP A 138 -3.78 -14.24 -5.58
C ASP A 138 -2.81 -13.05 -5.52
N ILE A 139 -3.12 -12.01 -4.73
CA ILE A 139 -2.21 -10.87 -4.53
C ILE A 139 -1.10 -11.23 -3.53
N CYS A 140 0.15 -10.97 -3.90
CA CYS A 140 1.31 -11.07 -3.00
C CYS A 140 1.57 -9.76 -2.23
N GLY A 141 1.53 -8.64 -2.94
CA GLY A 141 1.94 -7.34 -2.42
C GLY A 141 2.15 -6.29 -3.50
N VAL A 142 2.61 -5.12 -3.11
CA VAL A 142 2.86 -3.97 -4.00
C VAL A 142 4.25 -3.40 -3.77
N VAL A 143 4.87 -2.91 -4.85
CA VAL A 143 6.16 -2.24 -4.87
C VAL A 143 6.04 -0.84 -5.46
N ALA A 144 6.48 0.18 -4.74
CA ALA A 144 6.75 1.51 -5.26
C ALA A 144 8.25 1.66 -5.54
N SER A 145 8.60 1.98 -6.77
CA SER A 145 9.98 2.11 -7.24
C SER A 145 10.27 3.52 -7.68
N VAL A 146 11.06 4.24 -6.88
CA VAL A 146 11.42 5.64 -7.17
C VAL A 146 12.65 5.66 -8.07
N ARG A 147 12.54 6.31 -9.23
CA ARG A 147 13.60 6.36 -10.24
C ARG A 147 13.84 7.79 -10.69
N ARG A 148 14.95 8.00 -11.41
CA ARG A 148 15.33 9.34 -11.88
C ARG A 148 14.37 9.90 -12.93
N SER A 149 13.84 9.03 -13.80
CA SER A 149 13.03 9.43 -14.96
C SER A 149 11.54 9.15 -14.78
N GLN A 150 11.19 7.90 -14.44
CA GLN A 150 9.81 7.48 -14.28
C GLN A 150 9.71 6.53 -13.09
N ASP A 151 8.91 6.93 -12.12
CA ASP A 151 8.56 6.09 -11.00
C ASP A 151 7.64 4.96 -11.47
N LYS A 152 7.68 3.84 -10.76
CA LYS A 152 6.84 2.68 -11.06
C LYS A 152 6.08 2.24 -9.83
N LEU A 153 4.84 1.83 -10.05
CA LEU A 153 4.07 1.09 -9.06
C LEU A 153 3.76 -0.28 -9.65
N SER A 154 4.04 -1.33 -8.89
CA SER A 154 3.88 -2.71 -9.35
C SER A 154 3.11 -3.55 -8.32
N LEU A 155 1.96 -4.09 -8.71
CA LEU A 155 1.16 -5.02 -7.92
C LEU A 155 1.51 -6.46 -8.33
N TRP A 156 2.00 -7.25 -7.38
CA TRP A 156 2.50 -8.62 -7.59
C TRP A 156 1.41 -9.64 -7.29
N THR A 157 1.30 -10.64 -8.14
CA THR A 157 0.34 -11.74 -8.01
C THR A 157 1.02 -13.10 -8.10
N LYS A 158 0.40 -14.14 -7.53
CA LYS A 158 0.94 -15.49 -7.37
C LYS A 158 0.84 -16.34 -8.64
N THR A 159 -0.30 -16.24 -9.36
CA THR A 159 -0.63 -17.17 -10.44
C THR A 159 -0.79 -16.45 -11.77
N ALA A 160 0.33 -16.20 -12.46
CA ALA A 160 0.33 -15.44 -13.71
C ALA A 160 -0.52 -16.06 -14.83
N THR A 161 -0.67 -17.38 -14.82
CA THR A 161 -1.41 -18.14 -15.82
C THR A 161 -2.93 -18.12 -15.63
N ASN A 162 -3.43 -17.66 -14.47
CA ASN A 162 -4.86 -17.49 -14.24
C ASN A 162 -5.36 -16.18 -14.86
N GLU A 163 -5.61 -16.20 -16.17
CA GLU A 163 -6.01 -15.01 -16.94
C GLU A 163 -7.26 -14.33 -16.38
N ALA A 164 -8.27 -15.09 -15.95
CA ALA A 164 -9.50 -14.52 -15.40
C ALA A 164 -9.22 -13.68 -14.15
N ALA A 165 -8.46 -14.22 -13.19
CA ALA A 165 -8.04 -13.50 -11.99
C ALA A 165 -7.15 -12.31 -12.33
N GLN A 166 -6.16 -12.48 -13.22
CA GLN A 166 -5.27 -11.37 -13.59
C GLN A 166 -6.04 -10.21 -14.21
N MET A 167 -6.99 -10.48 -15.11
CA MET A 167 -7.81 -9.44 -15.74
C MET A 167 -8.78 -8.79 -14.75
N GLY A 168 -9.33 -9.55 -13.79
CA GLY A 168 -10.15 -9.03 -12.70
C GLY A 168 -9.38 -8.07 -11.81
N ILE A 169 -8.24 -8.54 -11.27
CA ILE A 169 -7.31 -7.74 -10.45
C ILE A 169 -6.86 -6.50 -11.20
N GLY A 170 -6.46 -6.64 -12.47
CA GLY A 170 -5.98 -5.52 -13.29
C GLY A 170 -7.04 -4.44 -13.46
N ARG A 171 -8.27 -4.81 -13.84
CA ARG A 171 -9.36 -3.83 -13.99
C ARG A 171 -9.69 -3.13 -12.68
N LYS A 172 -9.81 -3.88 -11.59
CA LYS A 172 -10.10 -3.31 -10.27
C LYS A 172 -9.00 -2.37 -9.81
N TRP A 173 -7.74 -2.76 -9.98
CA TRP A 173 -6.60 -1.92 -9.59
C TRP A 173 -6.50 -0.65 -10.42
N LYS A 174 -6.75 -0.74 -11.74
CA LYS A 174 -6.82 0.41 -12.64
C LYS A 174 -7.86 1.44 -12.20
N GLU A 175 -9.04 0.98 -11.77
CA GLU A 175 -10.09 1.84 -11.20
C GLU A 175 -9.65 2.48 -9.88
N ILE A 176 -9.01 1.72 -8.99
CA ILE A 176 -8.53 2.22 -7.68
C ILE A 176 -7.53 3.36 -7.83
N ILE A 177 -6.57 3.21 -8.75
CA ILE A 177 -5.46 4.18 -8.94
C ILE A 177 -5.76 5.25 -10.00
N ASP A 178 -6.98 5.26 -10.54
CA ASP A 178 -7.47 6.16 -11.58
C ASP A 178 -6.47 6.41 -12.71
N THR A 179 -6.16 5.35 -13.47
CA THR A 179 -5.20 5.43 -14.59
C THR A 179 -5.79 4.91 -15.90
N GLU A 180 -5.27 5.42 -17.02
CA GLU A 180 -5.74 5.04 -18.36
C GLU A 180 -5.29 3.64 -18.77
N LYS A 181 -4.11 3.20 -18.31
CA LYS A 181 -3.47 1.98 -18.81
C LYS A 181 -2.49 1.37 -17.82
N ILE A 182 -2.58 0.06 -17.66
CA ILE A 182 -1.59 -0.75 -16.95
C ILE A 182 -1.18 -1.98 -17.77
N SER A 183 0.00 -2.53 -17.49
CA SER A 183 0.52 -3.72 -18.18
C SER A 183 0.89 -4.82 -17.20
N TYR A 184 0.62 -6.07 -17.58
CA TYR A 184 1.01 -7.25 -16.81
C TYR A 184 2.21 -7.95 -17.44
N SER A 185 3.16 -8.38 -16.62
CA SER A 185 4.33 -9.14 -17.07
C SER A 185 4.61 -10.32 -16.14
N PHE A 186 5.04 -11.44 -16.69
CA PHE A 186 5.39 -12.61 -15.90
C PHE A 186 6.78 -12.42 -15.28
N HIS A 187 7.00 -12.95 -14.08
CA HIS A 187 8.31 -12.85 -13.43
C HIS A 187 9.41 -13.56 -14.25
N ASP A 188 9.11 -14.73 -14.83
CA ASP A 188 10.08 -15.47 -15.63
C ASP A 188 10.52 -14.75 -16.91
N ASP A 189 9.60 -14.06 -17.58
CA ASP A 189 9.95 -13.25 -18.76
C ASP A 189 10.84 -12.06 -18.37
N SER A 190 10.57 -11.46 -17.21
CA SER A 190 11.36 -10.37 -16.64
C SER A 190 12.79 -10.79 -16.24
N LYS A 191 13.04 -12.09 -15.99
CA LYS A 191 14.38 -12.63 -15.71
C LYS A 191 15.20 -12.79 -16.99
N ARG A 192 14.54 -13.13 -18.11
CA ARG A 192 15.21 -13.52 -19.37
C ARG A 192 15.47 -12.32 -20.29
N GLU A 193 14.56 -11.34 -20.30
CA GLU A 193 14.65 -10.16 -21.18
C GLU A 193 14.84 -8.87 -20.36
N ARG A 194 15.73 -7.96 -20.80
CA ARG A 194 15.90 -6.62 -20.17
C ARG A 194 14.63 -5.78 -20.19
N SER A 195 13.69 -6.10 -21.07
CA SER A 195 12.37 -5.49 -21.15
C SER A 195 11.34 -6.61 -21.20
N ALA A 196 10.63 -6.83 -20.10
CA ALA A 196 9.58 -7.84 -20.05
C ALA A 196 8.47 -7.49 -21.07
N LYS A 197 8.10 -8.45 -21.91
CA LYS A 197 6.94 -8.29 -22.80
C LYS A 197 5.67 -8.26 -21.97
N SER A 198 4.82 -7.26 -22.23
CA SER A 198 3.50 -7.18 -21.64
C SER A 198 2.64 -8.34 -22.15
N ARG A 199 2.14 -9.17 -21.24
CA ARG A 199 1.26 -10.29 -21.57
C ARG A 199 -0.20 -9.87 -21.63
N TYR A 200 -0.61 -9.02 -20.69
CA TYR A 200 -1.95 -8.46 -20.59
C TYR A 200 -1.89 -6.95 -20.46
N THR A 201 -2.93 -6.27 -20.88
CA THR A 201 -3.05 -4.81 -20.78
C THR A 201 -4.52 -4.48 -20.61
N VAL A 202 -4.81 -3.62 -19.64
CA VAL A 202 -6.15 -3.12 -19.35
C VAL A 202 -6.14 -1.61 -19.18
#